data_AF-A0A3N5MDU3-F1
#
_entry.id   AF-A0A3N5MDU3-F1
#
_cell.length_a   1.000
_cell.length_b   1.000
_cell.length_c   1.000
_cell.angle_alpha   90.00
_cell.angle_beta   90.00
_cell.angle_gamma   90.00
#
_symmetry.space_group_name_H-M   'P 1'
#
loop_
_entity.id
_entity.type
_entity.pdbx_description
1 polymer ?
#
loop_
_entity_poly.entity_id
_entity_poly.type
_entity_poly.pdbx_seq_one_letter_code
_entity_poly.pdbx_strand_id
1 'polypeptide(L)'
;MRSSRERTMLQNEQEYIRILRIRLEGTLPKNELDDILSDYTEHFSIGKANGRTDEELWRSLGSPDDVAREIRVMHLVKKAENVRSCRNIFHAVIATLGLGLFNLVFVLVPFILLVLMLLFVFIIGVIFTIF
;
A
#
# COMPACT_ATOMS: atom_id res chain seq x y z
N MET A 1 27.06 22.44 36.93
CA MET A 1 27.22 21.00 36.62
C MET A 1 26.00 20.37 35.92
N ARG A 2 24.75 20.80 36.19
CA ARG A 2 23.53 20.30 35.49
C ARG A 2 23.43 20.74 34.02
N SER A 3 23.75 22.00 33.75
CA SER A 3 23.68 22.63 32.41
C SER A 3 24.60 21.99 31.34
N SER A 4 25.74 21.39 31.71
CA SER A 4 26.62 20.72 30.74
C SER A 4 26.08 19.36 30.29
N ARG A 5 25.36 18.62 31.14
CA ARG A 5 24.79 17.32 30.77
C ARG A 5 23.60 17.47 29.83
N GLU A 6 22.73 18.44 30.08
CA GLU A 6 21.57 18.73 29.22
C GLU A 6 21.98 19.04 27.77
N ARG A 7 23.09 19.77 27.56
CA ARG A 7 23.62 20.06 26.22
C ARG A 7 24.09 18.81 25.48
N THR A 8 24.77 17.89 26.16
CA THR A 8 25.22 16.63 25.56
C THR A 8 24.05 15.75 25.15
N MET A 9 23.00 15.66 25.99
CA MET A 9 21.81 14.85 25.66
C MET A 9 21.11 15.37 24.41
N LEU A 10 20.93 16.70 24.31
CA LEU A 10 20.28 17.34 23.16
C LEU A 10 21.05 17.09 21.87
N GLN A 11 22.39 17.11 21.94
CA GLN A 11 23.25 16.84 20.79
C GLN A 11 23.14 15.38 20.33
N ASN A 12 23.05 14.44 21.26
CA ASN A 12 22.90 13.01 20.94
C ASN A 12 21.52 12.69 20.35
N GLU A 13 20.45 13.29 20.87
CA GLU A 13 19.10 13.18 20.31
C GLU A 13 19.03 13.71 18.89
N GLN A 14 19.55 14.93 18.66
CA GLN A 14 19.59 15.53 17.33
C GLN A 14 20.36 14.65 16.35
N GLU A 15 21.47 14.05 16.78
CA GLU A 15 22.26 13.13 15.96
C GLU A 15 21.49 11.85 15.64
N TYR A 16 20.80 11.26 16.62
CA TYR A 16 19.97 10.07 16.41
C TYR A 16 18.87 10.32 15.38
N ILE A 17 18.10 11.40 15.56
CA ILE A 17 17.02 11.80 14.66
C ILE A 17 17.56 12.13 13.27
N ARG A 18 18.73 12.76 13.17
CA ARG A 18 19.40 13.05 11.90
C ARG A 18 19.77 11.77 11.15
N ILE A 19 20.41 10.82 11.83
CA ILE A 19 20.78 9.53 11.22
C ILE A 19 19.52 8.80 10.77
N LEU A 20 18.52 8.68 11.64
CA LEU A 20 17.26 8.01 11.33
C LEU A 20 16.58 8.64 10.10
N ARG A 21 16.54 9.98 10.02
CA ARG A 21 16.03 10.71 8.85
C ARG A 21 16.78 10.32 7.58
N ILE A 22 18.12 10.44 7.57
CA ILE A 22 18.96 10.14 6.41
C ILE A 22 18.76 8.69 5.94
N ARG A 23 18.61 7.74 6.86
CA ARG A 23 18.45 6.32 6.54
C ARG A 23 17.07 5.97 5.98
N LEU A 24 16.04 6.69 6.38
CA LEU A 24 14.65 6.45 5.98
C LEU A 24 14.22 7.32 4.79
N GLU A 25 14.90 8.42 4.55
CA GLU A 25 14.66 9.31 3.41
C GLU A 25 14.74 8.55 2.08
N GLY A 26 13.77 8.81 1.20
CA GLY A 26 13.64 8.12 -0.08
C GLY A 26 13.09 6.69 -0.02
N THR A 27 13.05 6.05 1.16
CA THR A 27 12.36 4.75 1.32
C THR A 27 10.88 4.96 1.68
N LEU A 28 10.60 5.91 2.56
CA LEU A 28 9.24 6.24 3.01
C LEU A 28 8.73 7.54 2.35
N PRO A 29 7.41 7.68 2.17
CA PRO A 29 6.81 8.96 1.81
C PRO A 29 7.03 9.98 2.94
N LYS A 30 7.11 11.26 2.57
CA LYS A 30 7.53 12.34 3.48
C LYS A 30 6.67 12.43 4.75
N ASN A 31 5.36 12.25 4.62
CA ASN A 31 4.45 12.27 5.77
C ASN A 31 4.76 11.15 6.77
N GLU A 32 4.90 9.91 6.30
CA GLU A 32 5.20 8.76 7.18
C GLU A 32 6.58 8.90 7.82
N LEU A 33 7.55 9.47 7.09
CA LEU A 33 8.86 9.80 7.65
C LEU A 33 8.77 10.84 8.77
N ASP A 34 8.09 11.97 8.53
CA ASP A 34 7.99 13.04 9.51
C ASP A 34 7.20 12.58 10.76
N ASP A 35 6.16 11.75 10.58
CA ASP A 35 5.41 11.12 11.67
C ASP A 35 6.34 10.24 12.55
N ILE A 36 7.11 9.33 11.94
CA ILE A 36 8.06 8.47 12.67
C ILE A 36 9.09 9.31 13.43
N LEU A 37 9.64 10.35 12.82
CA LEU A 37 10.64 11.20 13.50
C LEU A 37 10.01 11.97 14.66
N SER A 38 8.75 12.39 14.54
CA SER A 38 7.99 13.02 15.63
C SER A 38 7.80 12.06 16.80
N ASP A 39 7.38 10.82 16.55
CA ASP A 39 7.19 9.80 17.58
C ASP A 39 8.47 9.53 18.38
N TYR A 40 9.61 9.41 17.69
CA TYR A 40 10.90 9.23 18.36
C TYR A 40 11.30 10.46 19.19
N THR A 41 11.10 11.66 18.65
CA THR A 41 11.40 12.92 19.37
C THR A 41 10.55 13.04 20.65
N GLU A 42 9.26 12.69 20.57
CA GLU A 42 8.37 12.65 21.73
C GLU A 42 8.82 11.60 22.76
N HIS A 43 9.25 10.42 22.29
CA HIS A 43 9.76 9.36 23.16
C HIS A 43 11.02 9.78 23.93
N PHE A 44 11.93 10.55 23.30
CA PHE A 44 13.07 11.17 23.99
C PHE A 44 12.61 12.19 25.03
N SER A 45 11.66 13.06 24.69
CA SER A 45 11.11 14.08 25.60
C SER A 45 10.49 13.46 26.86
N ILE A 46 9.66 12.42 26.69
CA ILE A 46 9.03 11.67 27.79
C ILE A 46 10.07 10.98 28.66
N GLY A 47 11.09 10.35 28.05
CA GLY A 47 12.18 9.70 28.77
C GLY A 47 12.94 10.67 29.68
N LYS A 48 13.21 11.88 29.20
CA LYS A 48 13.85 12.96 29.98
C LYS A 48 12.95 13.46 31.11
N ALA A 49 11.67 13.68 30.84
CA ALA A 49 10.71 14.14 31.84
C ALA A 49 10.57 13.15 33.01
N ASN A 50 10.69 11.84 32.73
CA ASN A 50 10.67 10.77 33.72
C ASN A 50 12.00 10.56 34.46
N GLY A 51 13.02 11.37 34.18
CA GLY A 51 14.32 11.29 34.87
C GLY A 51 15.13 10.04 34.55
N ARG A 52 14.86 9.37 33.41
CA ARG A 52 15.69 8.25 32.95
C ARG A 52 17.12 8.69 32.73
N THR A 53 18.07 7.82 33.04
CA THR A 53 19.47 8.06 32.67
C THR A 53 19.63 7.96 31.16
N ASP A 54 20.65 8.62 30.64
CA ASP A 54 20.90 8.63 29.22
C ASP A 54 21.19 7.22 28.69
N GLU A 55 22.06 6.49 29.39
CA GLU A 55 22.41 5.14 29.03
C GLU A 55 21.19 4.21 28.95
N GLU A 56 20.18 4.40 29.80
CA GLU A 56 18.91 3.66 29.76
C GLU A 56 18.05 4.04 28.55
N LEU A 57 17.97 5.34 28.23
CA LEU A 57 17.21 5.84 27.09
C LEU A 57 17.79 5.28 25.78
N TRP A 58 19.11 5.32 25.63
CA TRP A 58 19.84 4.81 24.47
C TRP A 58 19.78 3.29 24.35
N ARG A 59 19.92 2.56 25.47
CA ARG A 59 19.75 1.10 25.47
C ARG A 59 18.34 0.67 25.10
N SER A 60 17.33 1.44 25.50
CA SER A 60 15.94 1.11 25.20
C SER A 60 15.55 1.34 23.73
N LEU A 61 16.20 2.30 23.06
CA LEU A 61 15.91 2.66 21.67
C LEU A 61 16.78 1.89 20.66
N GLY A 62 17.95 1.41 21.07
CA GLY A 62 18.87 0.71 20.18
C GLY A 62 19.65 1.66 19.27
N SER A 63 20.32 1.10 18.26
CA SER A 63 21.05 1.92 17.28
C SER A 63 20.08 2.47 16.22
N PRO A 64 20.24 3.74 15.78
CA PRO A 64 19.39 4.33 14.76
C PRO A 64 19.49 3.57 13.42
N ASP A 65 20.63 2.92 13.16
CA ASP A 65 20.85 2.10 11.97
C ASP A 65 20.05 0.80 11.98
N ASP A 66 19.95 0.14 13.13
CA ASP A 66 19.16 -1.09 13.27
C ASP A 66 17.66 -0.79 13.19
N VAL A 67 17.21 0.25 13.89
CA VAL A 67 15.83 0.73 13.82
C VAL A 67 15.45 1.10 12.39
N ALA A 68 16.29 1.88 11.69
CA ALA A 68 16.02 2.23 10.31
C ALA A 68 15.92 1.00 9.41
N ARG A 69 16.77 -0.01 9.63
CA ARG A 69 16.74 -1.26 8.87
C ARG A 69 15.41 -1.99 9.09
N GLU A 70 14.96 -2.11 10.33
CA GLU A 70 13.70 -2.76 10.69
C GLU A 70 12.50 -2.06 10.03
N ILE A 71 12.41 -0.74 10.17
CA ILE A 71 11.34 0.07 9.57
C ILE A 71 11.29 -0.14 8.05
N ARG A 72 12.46 -0.12 7.38
CA ARG A 72 12.54 -0.33 5.93
C ARG A 72 12.07 -1.73 5.53
N VAL A 73 12.47 -2.76 6.28
CA VAL A 73 12.03 -4.14 6.01
C VAL A 73 10.52 -4.25 6.15
N MET A 74 9.94 -3.71 7.24
CA MET A 74 8.49 -3.70 7.46
C MET A 74 7.74 -2.96 6.35
N HIS A 75 8.24 -1.79 5.94
CA HIS A 75 7.65 -1.02 4.84
C HIS A 75 7.69 -1.80 3.51
N LEU A 76 8.81 -2.46 3.20
CA LEU A 76 8.94 -3.27 1.98
C LEU A 76 8.03 -4.49 1.99
N VAL A 77 7.89 -5.18 3.12
CA VAL A 77 6.96 -6.31 3.29
C VAL A 77 5.52 -5.84 3.08
N LYS A 78 5.10 -4.78 3.77
CA LYS A 78 3.76 -4.18 3.63
C LYS A 78 3.47 -3.78 2.18
N LYS A 79 4.45 -3.17 1.50
CA LYS A 79 4.33 -2.80 0.08
C LYS A 79 4.16 -4.03 -0.82
N ALA A 80 4.94 -5.10 -0.59
CA ALA A 80 4.83 -6.34 -1.36
C ALA A 80 3.48 -7.04 -1.15
N GLU A 81 2.98 -7.09 0.08
CA GLU A 81 1.66 -7.64 0.40
C GLU A 81 0.52 -6.84 -0.25
N ASN A 82 0.59 -5.51 -0.21
CA ASN A 82 -0.38 -4.63 -0.87
C ASN A 82 -0.40 -4.83 -2.39
N VAL A 83 0.77 -4.87 -3.03
CA VAL A 83 0.87 -5.12 -4.48
C VAL A 83 0.28 -6.48 -4.86
N ARG A 84 0.57 -7.53 -4.07
CA ARG A 84 0.00 -8.86 -4.28
C ARG A 84 -1.52 -8.84 -4.15
N SER A 85 -2.05 -8.15 -3.14
CA SER A 85 -3.48 -8.04 -2.89
C SER A 85 -4.21 -7.31 -4.03
N CYS A 86 -3.69 -6.17 -4.49
CA CYS A 86 -4.24 -5.45 -5.64
C CYS A 86 -4.29 -6.31 -6.91
N ARG A 87 -3.22 -7.07 -7.18
CA ARG A 87 -3.18 -7.99 -8.33
C ARG A 87 -4.25 -9.07 -8.23
N ASN A 88 -4.44 -9.66 -7.06
CA ASN A 88 -5.46 -10.69 -6.84
C ASN A 88 -6.88 -10.12 -7.01
N ILE A 89 -7.13 -8.92 -6.47
CA ILE A 89 -8.43 -8.25 -6.61
C ILE A 89 -8.71 -7.95 -8.08
N PHE A 90 -7.75 -7.37 -8.81
CA PHE A 90 -7.92 -7.05 -10.22
C PHE A 90 -8.17 -8.31 -11.07
N HIS A 91 -7.45 -9.40 -10.78
CA HIS A 91 -7.67 -10.69 -11.44
C HIS A 91 -9.09 -11.22 -11.18
N ALA A 92 -9.58 -11.13 -9.93
CA ALA A 92 -10.95 -11.54 -9.59
C ALA A 92 -11.99 -10.71 -10.34
N VAL A 93 -11.81 -9.39 -10.41
CA VAL A 93 -12.71 -8.48 -11.15
C VAL A 93 -12.75 -8.84 -12.64
N ILE A 94 -11.59 -9.03 -13.29
CA ILE A 94 -11.53 -9.43 -14.70
C ILE A 94 -12.18 -10.80 -14.90
N ALA A 95 -11.92 -11.77 -14.01
CA ALA A 95 -12.52 -13.09 -14.12
C ALA A 95 -14.05 -13.02 -14.02
N THR A 96 -14.60 -12.26 -13.07
CA THR A 96 -16.06 -12.08 -12.92
C THR A 96 -16.68 -11.35 -14.11
N LEU A 97 -16.06 -10.26 -14.59
CA LEU A 97 -16.53 -9.55 -15.78
C LEU A 97 -16.44 -10.43 -17.03
N GLY A 98 -15.33 -11.14 -17.19
CA GLY A 98 -15.09 -12.07 -18.29
C GLY A 98 -16.11 -13.20 -18.31
N LEU A 99 -16.45 -13.77 -17.15
CA LEU A 99 -17.52 -14.78 -17.04
C LEU A 99 -18.89 -14.21 -17.43
N GLY A 100 -19.21 -12.98 -17.01
CA GLY A 100 -20.45 -12.31 -17.39
C GLY A 100 -20.55 -12.05 -18.90
N LEU A 101 -19.49 -11.50 -19.50
CA LEU A 101 -19.42 -11.26 -20.94
C LEU A 101 -19.39 -12.57 -21.74
N PHE A 102 -18.69 -13.60 -21.27
CA PHE A 102 -18.66 -14.92 -21.88
C PHE A 102 -20.06 -15.53 -21.91
N ASN A 103 -20.78 -15.48 -20.80
CA ASN A 103 -22.17 -15.93 -20.73
C ASN A 103 -23.07 -15.13 -21.69
N LEU A 104 -22.89 -13.81 -21.76
CA LEU A 104 -23.64 -12.96 -22.69
C LEU A 104 -23.41 -13.37 -24.14
N VAL A 105 -22.16 -13.52 -24.58
CA VAL A 105 -21.83 -13.95 -25.96
C VAL A 105 -22.40 -15.34 -26.24
N PHE A 106 -22.27 -16.27 -25.29
CA PHE A 106 -22.76 -17.63 -25.43
C PHE A 106 -24.28 -17.71 -25.62
N VAL A 107 -25.05 -16.84 -24.95
CA VAL A 107 -26.51 -16.78 -25.10
C VAL A 107 -26.92 -15.94 -26.32
N LEU A 108 -26.21 -14.84 -26.58
CA LEU A 108 -26.58 -13.88 -27.62
C LEU A 108 -26.32 -14.44 -29.03
N VAL A 109 -25.27 -15.22 -29.23
CA VAL A 109 -24.93 -15.78 -30.56
C VAL A 109 -26.02 -16.73 -31.08
N PRO A 110 -26.48 -17.76 -30.34
CA PRO A 110 -27.61 -18.60 -30.75
C PRO A 110 -28.91 -17.81 -30.93
N PHE A 111 -29.15 -16.80 -30.08
CA PHE A 111 -30.33 -15.95 -30.18
C PHE A 111 -30.36 -15.18 -31.50
N ILE A 112 -29.25 -14.54 -31.89
CA ILE A 112 -29.14 -13.83 -33.17
C ILE A 112 -29.32 -14.80 -34.34
N LEU A 113 -28.74 -16.01 -34.27
CA LEU A 113 -28.90 -17.02 -35.31
C LEU A 113 -30.38 -17.39 -35.49
N LEU A 114 -31.12 -17.60 -34.39
CA LEU A 114 -32.56 -17.87 -34.42
C LEU A 114 -33.35 -16.72 -35.05
N VAL A 115 -33.06 -15.47 -34.69
CA VAL A 115 -33.72 -14.28 -35.26
C VAL A 115 -33.46 -14.19 -36.77
N LEU A 116 -32.22 -14.40 -37.21
CA LEU A 116 -31.86 -14.38 -38.63
C LEU A 116 -32.55 -15.51 -39.40
N MET A 117 -32.62 -16.71 -38.83
CA MET A 117 -33.35 -17.84 -39.41
C MET A 117 -34.84 -17.51 -39.58
N LEU A 118 -35.46 -16.90 -38.57
CA LEU A 118 -36.88 -16.50 -38.63
C LEU A 118 -37.13 -15.46 -39.74
N LEU A 119 -36.28 -14.43 -39.81
CA LEU A 119 -36.37 -13.40 -40.85
C LEU A 119 -36.22 -14.01 -42.26
N PHE A 120 -35.32 -14.97 -42.41
CA PHE A 120 -35.12 -15.67 -43.67
C PHE A 120 -36.39 -16.40 -44.14
N VAL A 121 -37.02 -17.17 -43.24
CA VAL A 121 -38.29 -17.86 -43.53
C VAL A 121 -39.40 -16.87 -43.85
N PHE A 122 -39.49 -15.76 -43.09
CA PHE A 122 -40.48 -14.72 -43.32
C PHE A 122 -40.35 -14.08 -44.71
N ILE A 123 -39.13 -13.70 -45.12
CA ILE A 123 -38.87 -13.10 -46.43
C ILE A 123 -39.25 -14.07 -47.55
N ILE A 124 -38.90 -15.35 -47.44
CA ILE A 124 -39.28 -16.37 -48.42
C ILE A 124 -40.82 -16.48 -48.54
N GLY A 125 -41.52 -16.49 -47.40
CA GLY A 125 -42.98 -16.56 -47.40
C GLY A 125 -43.64 -15.35 -48.06
N VAL A 126 -43.12 -14.15 -47.81
CA VAL A 126 -43.59 -12.92 -48.47
C VAL A 126 -43.35 -12.98 -49.98
N ILE A 127 -42.15 -13.39 -50.42
CA ILE A 127 -41.84 -13.55 -51.85
C ILE A 127 -42.81 -14.53 -52.51
N PHE A 128 -43.05 -15.68 -51.90
CA PHE A 128 -43.98 -16.69 -52.42
C PHE A 128 -45.44 -16.22 -52.47
N THR A 129 -45.83 -15.25 -51.63
CA THR A 129 -47.19 -14.70 -51.65
C THR A 129 -47.36 -13.65 -52.74
N ILE A 130 -46.29 -12.94 -53.09
CA ILE A 130 -46.30 -11.84 -54.06
C ILE A 130 -46.12 -12.35 -55.50
N PHE A 131 -45.36 -13.43 -55.69
CA PHE A 131 -45.13 -14.11 -56.99
C PHE A 131 -46.15 -15.21 -57.25
#